data_AF-A0A972KVF3-F1
#
_entry.id   AF-A0A972KVF3-F1
#
_cell.length_a   1.000
_cell.length_b   1.000
_cell.length_c   1.000
_cell.angle_alpha   90.00
_cell.angle_beta   90.00
_cell.angle_gamma   90.00
#
_symmetry.space_group_name_H-M   'P 1'
#
loop_
_entity.id
_entity.type
_entity.pdbx_description
1 polymer ?
#
loop_
_entity_poly.entity_id
_entity_poly.type
_entity_poly.pdbx_seq_one_letter_code
_entity_poly.pdbx_strand_id
1 'polypeptide(L)'
;MTSMGLIIFTTGMAHHQDLADKVLSPGLYRASCKIPKNLLNDETYSIRLLFIEDGRHVLFKMDDALTITVHDTEKRFRAYMGKRPGVVAPKLDWSISQIGTSII
;
A
#
# COMPACT_ATOMS: atom_id res chain seq x y z
N MET A 1 2.37 -6.34 -5.92
CA MET A 1 1.65 -6.82 -7.10
C MET A 1 0.74 -7.96 -6.66
N THR A 2 -0.47 -8.07 -7.18
CA THR A 2 -1.34 -9.23 -6.92
C THR A 2 -0.86 -10.45 -7.70
N SER A 3 -1.42 -11.64 -7.41
CA SER A 3 -1.15 -12.87 -8.17
C SER A 3 -1.50 -12.74 -9.66
N MET A 4 -2.42 -11.85 -10.04
CA MET A 4 -2.79 -11.55 -11.42
C MET A 4 -1.87 -10.52 -12.11
N GLY A 5 -0.79 -10.08 -11.44
CA GLY A 5 0.13 -9.11 -12.03
C GLY A 5 -0.30 -7.64 -11.89
N LEU A 6 -1.36 -7.35 -11.13
CA LEU A 6 -1.81 -5.96 -10.93
C LEU A 6 -0.90 -5.22 -9.96
N ILE A 7 -0.36 -4.08 -10.40
CA ILE A 7 0.36 -3.14 -9.53
C ILE A 7 -0.67 -2.37 -8.70
N ILE A 8 -0.54 -2.44 -7.38
CA ILE A 8 -1.49 -1.82 -6.44
C ILE A 8 -1.06 -0.41 -6.09
N PHE A 9 0.22 -0.25 -5.76
CA PHE A 9 0.85 1.04 -5.54
C PHE A 9 2.36 0.94 -5.82
N THR A 10 2.98 2.09 -6.02
CA THR A 10 4.43 2.26 -6.09
C THR A 10 4.84 3.32 -5.08
N THR A 11 5.96 3.11 -4.41
CA THR A 11 6.56 4.11 -3.51
C THR A 11 8.07 3.93 -3.49
N GLY A 12 8.78 4.91 -2.95
CA GLY A 12 10.22 5.08 -3.09
C GLY A 12 10.63 6.47 -2.61
N MET A 13 11.94 6.67 -2.44
CA MET A 13 12.51 7.90 -1.90
C MET A 13 12.11 9.15 -2.69
N ALA A 14 11.96 9.03 -4.02
CA ALA A 14 11.56 10.12 -4.90
C ALA A 14 10.16 10.69 -4.60
N HIS A 15 9.32 9.98 -3.84
CA HIS A 15 7.99 10.46 -3.43
C HIS A 15 7.99 11.15 -2.06
N HIS A 16 9.15 11.27 -1.40
CA HIS A 16 9.26 11.88 -0.08
C HIS A 16 10.11 13.15 -0.19
N GLN A 17 9.52 14.31 0.13
CA GLN A 17 10.15 15.61 -0.13
C GLN A 17 11.54 15.74 0.51
N ASP A 18 11.72 15.23 1.73
CA ASP A 18 13.02 15.27 2.44
C ASP A 18 14.09 14.34 1.85
N LEU A 19 13.70 13.39 1.00
CA LEU A 19 14.59 12.35 0.45
C LEU A 19 14.81 12.50 -1.05
N ALA A 20 13.93 13.21 -1.76
CA ALA A 20 13.96 13.34 -3.22
C ALA A 20 15.25 13.99 -3.72
N ASP A 21 15.75 15.01 -3.02
CA ASP A 21 16.97 15.75 -3.40
C ASP A 21 18.22 15.23 -2.68
N LYS A 22 18.12 14.10 -1.98
CA LYS A 22 19.23 13.57 -1.19
C LYS A 22 20.28 12.93 -2.08
N VAL A 23 21.41 13.61 -2.26
CA VAL A 23 22.61 13.05 -2.89
C VAL A 23 23.30 12.08 -1.93
N LEU A 24 23.46 10.83 -2.36
CA LEU A 24 24.14 9.79 -1.59
C LEU A 24 25.61 9.72 -2.01
N SER A 25 26.55 9.82 -1.06
CA SER A 25 27.96 9.52 -1.31
C SER A 25 28.20 8.01 -1.33
N PRO A 26 29.32 7.52 -1.88
CA PRO A 26 29.65 6.09 -1.81
C PRO A 26 29.68 5.58 -0.37
N GLY A 27 28.94 4.50 -0.10
CA GLY A 27 28.82 3.94 1.26
C GLY A 27 27.76 2.85 1.37
N LEU A 28 27.61 2.30 2.57
CA LEU A 28 26.59 1.31 2.90
C LEU A 28 25.35 2.00 3.49
N TYR A 29 24.19 1.74 2.90
CA TYR A 29 22.93 2.36 3.30
C TYR A 29 21.90 1.32 3.76
N ARG A 30 21.01 1.74 4.65
CA ARG A 30 19.80 1.01 5.02
C ARG A 30 18.58 1.85 4.63
N ALA A 31 17.73 1.30 3.78
CA ALA A 31 16.42 1.86 3.48
C ALA A 31 15.34 1.05 4.21
N SER A 32 14.39 1.74 4.83
CA SER A 32 13.27 1.14 5.56
C SER A 32 11.97 1.80 5.13
N CYS A 33 10.95 1.01 4.80
CA CYS A 33 9.60 1.48 4.49
C CYS A 33 8.60 0.79 5.43
N LYS A 34 7.64 1.55 5.96
CA LYS A 34 6.57 1.01 6.80
C LYS A 34 5.26 1.02 6.03
N ILE A 35 4.71 -0.15 5.77
CA ILE A 35 3.38 -0.30 5.17
C ILE A 35 2.33 -0.11 6.29
N PRO A 36 1.39 0.84 6.15
CA PRO A 36 0.38 1.07 7.17
C PRO A 36 -0.63 -0.08 7.26
N LYS A 37 -1.22 -0.26 8.44
CA LYS A 37 -2.33 -1.20 8.65
C LYS A 37 -3.51 -0.84 7.73
N ASN A 38 -4.30 -1.84 7.34
CA ASN A 38 -5.51 -1.69 6.55
C ASN A 38 -5.30 -1.04 5.17
N LEU A 39 -4.07 -1.03 4.64
CA LEU A 39 -3.83 -0.58 3.26
C LEU A 39 -4.28 -1.65 2.25
N LEU A 40 -3.84 -2.88 2.47
CA LEU A 40 -4.06 -4.01 1.58
C LEU A 40 -5.27 -4.84 2.02
N ASN A 41 -5.96 -5.43 1.05
CA ASN A 41 -7.06 -6.36 1.32
C ASN A 41 -6.54 -7.79 1.57
N ASP A 42 -7.42 -8.73 1.91
CA ASP A 42 -7.09 -10.16 2.06
C ASP A 42 -6.70 -10.79 0.72
N GLU A 43 -5.39 -10.87 0.47
CA GLU A 43 -4.80 -11.50 -0.70
C GLU A 43 -3.31 -11.78 -0.48
N THR A 44 -2.72 -12.55 -1.42
CA THR A 44 -1.27 -12.68 -1.53
C THR A 44 -0.69 -11.61 -2.45
N TYR A 45 0.36 -10.95 -1.98
CA TYR A 45 1.04 -9.88 -2.67
C TYR A 45 2.54 -10.16 -2.79
N SER A 46 3.12 -9.87 -3.95
CA SER A 46 4.58 -9.81 -4.13
C SER A 46 5.10 -8.38 -4.15
N ILE A 47 6.29 -8.15 -3.61
CA ILE A 47 6.98 -6.87 -3.61
C ILE A 47 8.13 -6.93 -4.61
N ARG A 48 8.11 -6.01 -5.58
CA ARG A 48 9.22 -5.75 -6.49
C ARG A 48 10.07 -4.62 -5.94
N LEU A 49 11.39 -4.84 -5.89
CA LEU A 49 12.37 -3.82 -5.51
C LEU A 49 13.10 -3.30 -6.75
N LEU A 50 13.26 -1.98 -6.84
CA LEU A 50 14.02 -1.29 -7.87
C LEU A 50 15.00 -0.32 -7.22
N PHE A 51 16.25 -0.31 -7.66
CA PHE A 51 17.17 0.81 -7.44
C PHE A 51 17.30 1.58 -8.75
N ILE A 52 17.00 2.87 -8.70
CA ILE A 52 16.90 3.73 -9.87
C ILE A 52 17.83 4.93 -9.67
N GLU A 53 18.69 5.17 -10.65
CA GLU A 53 19.52 6.35 -10.75
C GLU A 53 18.81 7.41 -11.60
N ASP A 54 18.82 8.65 -11.10
CA ASP A 54 18.26 9.85 -11.75
C ASP A 54 16.83 9.69 -12.29
N GLY A 55 16.04 8.81 -11.66
CA GLY A 55 14.66 8.50 -12.05
C GLY A 55 14.51 7.80 -13.41
N ARG A 56 15.61 7.41 -14.07
CA ARG A 56 15.58 6.91 -15.45
C ARG A 56 16.27 5.56 -15.63
N HIS A 57 17.34 5.30 -14.88
CA HIS A 57 18.14 4.10 -15.08
C HIS A 57 17.93 3.11 -13.95
N VAL A 58 17.39 1.93 -14.27
CA VAL A 58 17.26 0.85 -13.30
C VAL A 58 18.63 0.19 -13.10
N LEU A 59 19.28 0.50 -11.99
CA LEU A 59 20.57 -0.09 -11.61
C LEU A 59 20.41 -1.52 -11.09
N PHE A 60 19.29 -1.80 -10.43
CA PHE A 60 18.98 -3.11 -9.87
C PHE A 60 17.49 -3.37 -9.88
N LYS A 61 17.10 -4.61 -10.14
CA LYS A 61 15.72 -5.07 -10.14
C LYS A 61 15.61 -6.45 -9.49
N MET A 62 14.64 -6.59 -8.59
CA MET A 62 14.25 -7.87 -8.01
C MET A 62 12.72 -7.98 -8.03
N ASP A 63 12.18 -8.89 -8.84
CA ASP A 63 10.74 -8.99 -9.10
C ASP A 63 9.93 -9.50 -7.90
N ASP A 64 10.45 -10.48 -7.16
CA ASP A 64 9.80 -11.11 -6.01
C ASP A 64 10.69 -11.02 -4.76
N ALA A 65 11.00 -9.78 -4.36
CA ALA A 65 11.84 -9.51 -3.19
C ALA A 65 11.21 -9.99 -1.87
N LEU A 66 9.88 -10.00 -1.80
CA LEU A 66 9.12 -10.49 -0.66
C LEU A 66 7.70 -10.89 -1.11
N THR A 67 7.20 -12.02 -0.63
CA THR A 67 5.79 -12.41 -0.78
C THR A 67 5.12 -12.42 0.59
N ILE A 68 3.97 -11.76 0.70
CA ILE A 68 3.17 -11.70 1.92
C ILE A 68 1.74 -12.14 1.64
N THR A 69 1.13 -12.83 2.59
CA THR A 69 -0.32 -13.11 2.58
C THR A 69 -0.96 -12.31 3.68
N VAL A 70 -1.95 -11.49 3.31
CA VAL A 70 -2.74 -10.69 4.25
C VAL A 70 -4.04 -11.44 4.52
N HIS A 71 -4.42 -11.56 5.78
CA HIS A 71 -5.67 -12.19 6.19
C HIS A 71 -6.62 -11.15 6.78
N ASP A 72 -7.90 -11.19 6.38
CA ASP A 72 -8.93 -10.38 7.03
C ASP A 72 -9.23 -10.93 8.43
N THR A 73 -8.95 -10.10 9.44
CA THR A 73 -9.21 -10.41 10.84
C THR A 73 -10.25 -9.48 11.46
N GLU A 74 -10.81 -8.54 10.70
CA GLU A 74 -11.77 -7.58 11.24
C GLU A 74 -13.12 -8.24 11.50
N LYS A 75 -13.63 -8.10 12.73
CA LYS A 75 -14.98 -8.53 13.09
C LYS A 75 -16.00 -7.61 12.42
N ARG A 76 -16.89 -8.20 11.62
CA ARG A 76 -17.98 -7.48 10.95
C ARG A 76 -19.28 -7.64 11.75
N PHE A 77 -19.94 -6.53 12.09
CA PHE A 77 -21.17 -6.55 12.92
C PHE A 77 -22.43 -6.87 12.12
N ARG A 78 -22.57 -6.30 10.92
CA ARG A 78 -23.65 -6.55 9.95
C ARG A 78 -23.05 -6.32 8.57
N ALA A 79 -22.47 -7.33 7.96
CA ALA A 79 -21.80 -7.17 6.67
C ALA A 79 -22.00 -8.38 5.77
N TYR A 80 -21.76 -8.14 4.48
CA TYR A 80 -21.50 -9.17 3.49
C TYR A 80 -20.47 -10.19 4.03
N MET A 81 -20.82 -11.47 3.98
CA MET A 81 -19.99 -12.56 4.53
C MET A 81 -18.88 -13.02 3.56
N GLY A 82 -18.85 -12.50 2.33
CA GLY A 82 -17.82 -12.81 1.35
C GLY A 82 -16.56 -11.94 1.48
N LYS A 83 -15.56 -12.26 0.66
CA LYS A 83 -14.34 -11.44 0.51
C LYS A 83 -14.73 -10.00 0.17
N ARG A 84 -14.09 -9.03 0.83
CA ARG A 84 -14.30 -7.61 0.52
C ARG A 84 -13.82 -7.37 -0.93
N PRO A 85 -14.60 -6.73 -1.80
CA PRO A 85 -14.17 -6.45 -3.17
C PRO A 85 -13.03 -5.41 -3.19
N GLY A 86 -12.15 -5.53 -4.20
CA GLY A 86 -11.03 -4.62 -4.44
C GLY A 86 -9.69 -5.12 -3.88
N VAL A 87 -8.61 -4.43 -4.26
CA VAL A 87 -7.22 -4.76 -3.84
C VAL A 87 -6.75 -4.03 -2.59
N VAL A 88 -7.42 -2.93 -2.23
CA VAL A 88 -7.15 -2.16 -1.01
C VAL A 88 -8.36 -2.20 -0.08
N ALA A 89 -8.13 -2.14 1.22
CA ALA A 89 -9.18 -2.20 2.24
C ALA A 89 -9.03 -1.08 3.29
N PRO A 90 -8.96 0.20 2.88
CA PRO A 90 -8.75 1.30 3.81
C PRO A 90 -9.87 1.36 4.84
N LYS A 91 -9.47 1.59 6.10
CA LYS A 91 -10.40 1.97 7.15
C LYS A 91 -10.73 3.44 6.96
N LEU A 92 -11.99 3.72 6.64
CA LEU A 92 -12.50 5.08 6.47
C LEU A 92 -13.32 5.47 7.70
N ASP A 93 -13.19 6.72 8.13
CA ASP A 93 -13.94 7.27 9.25
C ASP A 93 -15.30 7.78 8.74
N TRP A 94 -16.33 6.98 8.99
CA TRP A 94 -17.71 7.33 8.64
C TRP A 94 -18.40 8.02 9.82
N SER A 95 -19.09 9.12 9.53
CA SER A 95 -20.00 9.78 10.47
C SER A 95 -21.36 9.98 9.81
N ILE A 96 -22.42 9.97 10.62
CA ILE A 96 -23.78 10.24 10.17
C ILE A 96 -24.43 11.19 11.16
N SER A 97 -25.04 12.26 10.66
CA SER A 97 -25.80 13.22 11.45
C SER A 97 -27.17 13.45 10.80
N GLN A 98 -28.20 13.56 11.64
CA GLN A 98 -29.53 13.95 11.19
C GLN A 98 -29.56 15.47 10.99
N ILE A 99 -29.98 15.92 9.81
CA ILE A 99 -30.07 17.36 9.46
C ILE A 99 -31.48 17.95 9.61
N GLY A 100 -32.46 17.14 10.03
CA GLY A 100 -33.83 17.56 10.29
C GLY A 100 -34.80 16.37 10.35
N THR A 101 -36.03 16.64 10.77
CA THR A 101 -37.14 15.67 10.70
C THR A 101 -38.17 16.24 9.74
N SER A 102 -38.55 15.49 8.70
CA SER A 102 -39.74 15.85 7.92
C SER A 102 -40.94 15.59 8.82
N ILE A 103 -41.66 16.66 9.17
CA ILE A 103 -42.94 16.56 9.86
C ILE A 103 -43.95 16.19 8.78
N ILE A 104 -44.46 14.96 8.83
CA ILE A 104 -45.64 14.53 8.06
C ILE A 104 -46.87 14.83 8.91
#